data_AF-A0A7C7K286-F1
#
_entry.id   AF-A0A7C7K286-F1
#
_cell.length_a   1.000
_cell.length_b   1.000
_cell.length_c   1.000
_cell.angle_alpha   90.00
_cell.angle_beta   90.00
_cell.angle_gamma   90.00
#
_symmetry.space_group_name_H-M   'P 1'
#
loop_
_entity.id
_entity.type
_entity.pdbx_description
1 polymer ?
#
loop_
_entity_poly.entity_id
_entity_poly.type
_entity_poly.pdbx_seq_one_letter_code
_entity_poly.pdbx_strand_id
1 'polypeptide(L)' 'MNKKKDFSPTVYKFKDAVMEQVENTDLFKSYIKTTEFKQLFSGTLWAEGPCYIPHKDMLVWSDNPNNRMMKLVKGQ' A
#
# COMPACT_ATOMS: atom_id res chain seq x y z
N MET A 1 21.52 1.82 21.00
CA MET A 1 20.98 0.49 21.38
C MET A 1 19.93 0.08 20.36
N ASN A 2 20.20 -0.92 19.52
CA ASN A 2 19.18 -1.55 18.68
C ASN A 2 18.24 -2.34 19.59
N LYS A 3 17.10 -1.75 19.98
CA LYS A 3 16.02 -2.54 20.57
C LYS A 3 15.57 -3.54 19.50
N LYS A 4 15.88 -4.83 19.69
CA LYS A 4 15.27 -5.88 18.88
C LYS A 4 13.76 -5.69 18.95
N LYS A 5 13.11 -5.62 17.78
CA LYS A 5 11.65 -5.50 17.71
C LYS A 5 11.07 -6.71 18.46
N ASP A 6 10.35 -6.45 19.52
CA ASP A 6 9.74 -7.47 20.38
C ASP A 6 8.37 -7.84 19.79
N PHE A 7 8.41 -8.69 18.77
CA PHE A 7 7.19 -9.27 18.21
C PHE A 7 6.76 -10.45 19.07
N SER A 8 5.44 -10.60 19.25
CA SER A 8 4.85 -11.77 19.89
C SER A 8 5.42 -13.06 19.28
N PRO A 9 5.77 -14.09 20.08
CA PRO A 9 6.21 -15.39 19.60
C PRO A 9 5.29 -16.02 18.53
N THR A 10 4.00 -15.68 18.55
CA THR A 10 3.02 -16.15 17.56
C THR A 10 3.29 -15.63 16.15
N VAL A 11 3.88 -14.44 15.99
CA VAL A 11 4.19 -13.86 14.68
C VAL A 11 5.17 -14.74 13.92
N TYR A 12 6.17 -15.30 14.63
CA TYR A 12 7.18 -16.14 14.00
C TYR A 12 6.64 -17.47 13.47
N LYS A 13 5.49 -17.94 13.97
CA LYS A 13 4.80 -19.12 13.41
C LYS A 13 4.33 -18.90 11.97
N PHE A 14 4.09 -17.64 11.60
CA PHE A 14 3.61 -17.24 10.28
C PHE A 14 4.69 -16.59 9.43
N LYS A 15 5.95 -16.60 9.89
CA LYS A 15 7.06 -15.92 9.21
C LYS A 15 7.18 -16.36 7.75
N ASP A 16 7.02 -17.65 7.52
CA ASP A 16 7.13 -18.29 6.21
C ASP A 16 5.80 -18.93 5.79
N ALA A 17 4.67 -18.40 6.31
CA ALA A 17 3.35 -18.87 5.93
C ALA A 17 3.10 -18.59 4.45
N VAL A 18 2.80 -19.64 3.69
CA VAL A 18 2.34 -19.52 2.31
C VAL A 18 0.86 -19.17 2.35
N MET A 19 0.49 -18.06 1.73
CA MET A 19 -0.92 -17.71 1.58
C MET A 19 -1.58 -18.69 0.62
N GLU A 20 -2.76 -19.21 1.00
CA GLU A 20 -3.56 -20.05 0.11
C GLU A 20 -4.02 -19.24 -1.11
N GLN A 21 -4.06 -19.91 -2.27
CA GLN A 21 -4.67 -19.31 -3.45
C GLN A 21 -6.19 -19.29 -3.27
N VAL A 22 -6.76 -18.09 -3.22
CA VAL A 22 -8.21 -17.89 -3.10
C VAL A 22 -8.72 -17.31 -4.41
N GLU A 23 -9.63 -18.04 -5.06
CA GLU A 23 -10.28 -17.58 -6.28
C GLU A 23 -11.24 -16.41 -6.00
N ASN A 24 -11.35 -15.49 -6.97
CA ASN A 24 -12.26 -14.35 -6.85
C ASN A 24 -13.72 -14.81 -6.94
N THR A 25 -14.49 -14.54 -5.89
CA THR A 25 -15.94 -14.75 -5.89
C THR A 25 -16.66 -13.80 -6.84
N ASP A 26 -17.88 -14.13 -7.24
CA ASP A 26 -18.68 -13.24 -8.09
C ASP A 26 -19.04 -11.93 -7.38
N LEU A 27 -19.22 -11.98 -6.06
CA LEU A 27 -19.38 -10.77 -5.25
C LEU A 27 -18.13 -9.89 -5.33
N PHE A 28 -16.93 -10.44 -5.18
CA PHE A 28 -15.69 -9.67 -5.33
C PHE A 28 -15.58 -9.06 -6.73
N LYS A 29 -15.83 -9.85 -7.78
CA LYS A 29 -15.81 -9.38 -9.17
C LYS A 29 -16.77 -8.21 -9.40
N SER A 30 -17.92 -8.19 -8.72
CA SER A 30 -18.88 -7.07 -8.84
C SER A 30 -18.36 -5.73 -8.31
N TYR A 31 -17.36 -5.73 -7.42
CA TYR A 31 -16.72 -4.50 -6.93
C TYR A 31 -15.60 -3.98 -7.85
N ILE A 32 -15.12 -4.80 -8.80
CA ILE A 32 -14.06 -4.40 -9.73
C ILE A 32 -14.67 -3.53 -10.83
N LYS A 33 -14.35 -2.24 -10.80
CA LYS A 33 -14.84 -1.26 -11.79
C LYS A 33 -14.00 -1.23 -13.08
N THR A 34 -12.73 -1.58 -12.98
CA THR A 34 -11.79 -1.61 -14.10
C THR A 34 -10.65 -2.57 -13.78
N THR A 35 -10.10 -3.21 -14.80
CA THR A 35 -8.88 -4.02 -14.74
C THR A 35 -7.68 -3.29 -15.35
N GLU A 36 -7.89 -2.07 -15.86
CA GLU A 36 -6.82 -1.24 -16.40
C GLU A 36 -5.97 -0.68 -15.27
N PHE A 37 -4.70 -1.05 -15.25
CA PHE A 37 -3.72 -0.55 -14.30
C PHE A 37 -2.84 0.52 -14.96
N LYS A 38 -2.74 1.69 -14.33
CA LYS A 38 -1.89 2.80 -14.80
C LYS A 38 -0.92 3.22 -13.71
N GLN A 39 0.36 3.28 -14.06
CA GLN A 39 1.38 3.91 -13.21
C GLN A 39 1.27 5.43 -13.29
N LEU A 40 1.00 6.09 -12.16
CA LEU A 40 0.89 7.55 -12.08
C LEU A 40 2.20 8.24 -11.69
N PHE A 41 3.10 7.53 -11.01
CA PHE A 41 4.37 8.07 -10.53
C PHE A 41 5.44 6.98 -10.40
N SER A 42 6.70 7.38 -10.52
CA SER A 42 7.89 6.58 -10.23
C SER A 42 8.93 7.43 -9.50
N GLY A 43 9.87 6.81 -8.80
CA GLY A 43 10.97 7.53 -8.11
C GLY A 43 10.85 7.65 -6.59
N THR A 44 9.93 6.92 -5.96
CA THR A 44 10.01 6.59 -4.52
C THR A 44 10.92 5.39 -4.30
N LEU A 45 11.67 5.36 -3.20
CA LEU A 45 12.34 4.14 -2.78
C LEU A 45 11.35 3.18 -2.13
N TRP A 46 10.41 3.73 -1.35
CA TRP A 46 9.33 2.96 -0.74
C TRP A 46 8.09 3.84 -0.55
N ALA A 47 7.15 3.73 -1.50
CA ALA A 47 5.86 4.38 -1.40
C ALA A 47 4.94 3.63 -0.44
N GLU A 48 4.41 4.30 0.58
CA GLU A 48 3.41 3.73 1.50
C GLU A 48 2.34 4.75 1.90
N GLY A 49 1.29 4.24 2.56
CA GLY A 49 0.25 5.06 3.20
C GLY A 49 -0.48 6.00 2.24
N PRO A 50 -1.00 5.53 1.09
CA PRO A 50 -1.80 6.37 0.22
C PRO A 50 -3.07 6.87 0.94
N CYS A 51 -3.32 8.17 0.88
CA CYS A 51 -4.51 8.80 1.44
C CYS A 51 -5.08 9.81 0.44
N TYR A 52 -6.34 9.61 0.05
CA TYR A 52 -7.07 10.56 -0.78
C TYR A 52 -7.78 11.60 0.10
N ILE A 53 -7.60 12.87 -0.22
CA ILE A 53 -8.18 14.02 0.49
C ILE A 53 -9.21 14.69 -0.45
N PRO A 54 -10.53 14.39 -0.32
CA PRO A 54 -11.53 14.77 -1.32
C PRO A 54 -11.69 16.29 -1.49
N HIS A 55 -11.72 17.04 -0.39
CA HIS A 55 -11.91 18.50 -0.43
C HIS A 55 -10.73 19.26 -1.06
N LYS A 56 -9.61 18.59 -1.34
CA LYS A 56 -8.44 19.14 -2.03
C LYS A 56 -8.16 18.48 -3.38
N ASP A 57 -8.93 17.47 -3.76
CA ASP A 57 -8.66 16.59 -4.90
C ASP A 57 -7.17 16.19 -5.00
N MET A 58 -6.69 15.59 -3.90
CA MET A 58 -5.26 15.33 -3.71
C MET A 58 -5.04 13.94 -3.15
N LEU A 59 -4.11 13.21 -3.76
CA LEU A 59 -3.56 11.97 -3.22
C LEU A 59 -2.23 12.30 -2.51
N VAL A 60 -2.05 11.84 -1.28
CA VAL A 60 -0.77 11.92 -0.56
C VAL A 60 -0.27 10.53 -0.21
N TRP A 61 1.05 10.36 -0.15
CA TRP A 61 1.71 9.11 0.29
C TRP A 61 3.11 9.44 0.83
N SER A 62 3.71 8.54 1.60
CA SER A 62 5.07 8.72 2.12
C SER A 62 6.10 8.00 1.26
N ASP A 63 7.32 8.54 1.22
CA ASP A 63 8.51 7.86 0.69
C ASP A 63 9.50 7.65 1.85
N ASN A 64 9.27 6.58 2.63
CA ASN A 64 9.79 6.46 4.00
C ASN A 64 11.32 6.59 4.10
N PRO A 65 12.14 5.89 3.30
CA PRO A 65 13.59 6.00 3.37
C PRO A 65 14.12 7.39 3.03
N ASN A 66 13.40 8.14 2.21
CA ASN A 66 13.77 9.50 1.81
C ASN A 66 13.20 10.59 2.72
N ASN A 67 12.50 10.21 3.80
CA ASN A 67 11.93 11.10 4.81
C ASN A 67 11.13 12.28 4.20
N ARG A 68 10.29 12.00 3.21
CA ARG A 68 9.46 13.00 2.53
C ARG A 68 8.02 12.53 2.34
N MET A 69 7.12 13.51 2.33
CA MET A 69 5.73 13.32 1.90
C MET A 69 5.59 13.71 0.44
N MET A 70 4.87 12.88 -0.29
CA MET A 70 4.54 13.08 -1.69
C MET A 70 3.08 13.54 -1.81
N LYS A 71 2.77 14.27 -2.88
CA LYS A 71 1.40 14.61 -3.24
C LYS A 71 1.24 14.61 -4.75
N LEU A 72 0.07 14.21 -5.22
CA LEU A 72 -0.39 14.33 -6.60
C LEU A 72 -1.66 15.20 -6.57
N VAL A 73 -1.68 16.27 -7.36
CA VAL A 73 -2.80 17.23 -7.39
C VAL A 73 -3.22 17.40 -8.84
N LYS A 74 -4.52 17.30 -9.16
CA LYS A 74 -5.03 17.39 -10.53
C LYS A 74 -4.39 16.37 -11.51
N GLY A 75 -3.89 15.24 -11.00
CA GLY A 75 -3.22 14.22 -11.80
C GLY A 75 -1.84 14.63 -12.35
N GLN A 76 -1.19 15.65 -11.77
CA GLN A 76 0.15 16.14 -12.08
C GLN A 76 1.04 16.18 -10.83
#